data_AF-A0A6J5DQQ2-F1
#
_entry.id   AF-A0A6J5DQQ2-F1
#
_cell.length_a   1.000
_cell.length_b   1.000
_cell.length_c   1.000
_cell.angle_alpha   90.00
_cell.angle_beta   90.00
_cell.angle_gamma   90.00
#
_symmetry.space_group_name_H-M   'P 1'
#
loop_
_entity.id
_entity.type
_entity.pdbx_description
1 polymer ?
#
loop_
_entity_poly.entity_id
_entity_poly.type
_entity_poly.pdbx_seq_one_letter_code
_entity_poly.pdbx_strand_id
1 'polypeptide(L)'
;MKAIDQALHALIQREPAPEEVAKFYKIKEICGFSEHDSVWALLLAFGHYEILYKDIPNSITEQTRQVLADHKLALEATAEAVERAVKASLIESVAKTSREMANKAIETGKILANQELRRKFIFALVVAFTVSVPVLGLVAWGAYQAGERSARGEIAVDAAWVQSPDGRAAKAFASFNNVRAMLDCAGFETRKDGSAVYCIPYDDKAKRSSGWRIR
;
A
#
# COMPACT_ATOMS: atom_id res chain seq x y z
N MET A 1 54.15 -3.69 -86.93
CA MET A 1 53.91 -2.89 -85.71
C MET A 1 55.22 -2.25 -85.31
N LYS A 2 55.20 -1.02 -84.83
CA LYS A 2 56.43 -0.33 -84.43
C LYS A 2 56.91 -0.89 -83.06
N ALA A 3 58.20 -0.76 -82.75
CA ALA A 3 58.81 -1.38 -81.56
C ALA A 3 58.17 -0.96 -80.23
N ILE A 4 57.71 0.29 -80.13
CA ILE A 4 57.04 0.85 -78.93
C ILE A 4 55.67 0.21 -78.72
N ASP A 5 54.89 0.05 -79.78
CA ASP A 5 53.54 -0.54 -79.71
C ASP A 5 53.61 -1.98 -79.18
N GLN A 6 54.58 -2.78 -79.66
CA GLN A 6 54.77 -4.15 -79.21
C GLN A 6 55.23 -4.24 -77.75
N ALA A 7 56.19 -3.40 -77.35
CA ALA A 7 56.70 -3.39 -75.98
C ALA A 7 55.61 -2.94 -74.98
N LEU A 8 54.84 -1.92 -75.34
CA LEU A 8 53.75 -1.41 -74.52
C LEU A 8 52.60 -2.42 -74.43
N HIS A 9 52.25 -3.07 -75.54
CA HIS A 9 51.25 -4.14 -75.54
C HIS A 9 51.67 -5.31 -74.63
N ALA A 10 52.94 -5.71 -74.68
CA ALA A 10 53.48 -6.77 -73.81
C ALA A 10 53.44 -6.40 -72.33
N LEU A 11 53.68 -5.12 -71.99
CA LEU A 11 53.69 -4.62 -70.61
C LEU A 11 52.28 -4.40 -70.03
N ILE A 12 51.36 -3.81 -70.80
CA ILE A 12 50.02 -3.48 -70.30
C ILE A 12 49.05 -4.67 -70.45
N GLN A 13 49.40 -5.69 -71.24
CA GLN A 13 48.55 -6.87 -71.51
C GLN A 13 47.17 -6.53 -72.10
N ARG A 14 47.03 -5.34 -72.70
CA ARG A 14 45.89 -4.90 -73.51
C ARG A 14 46.39 -4.10 -74.70
N GLU A 15 45.52 -3.86 -75.68
CA GLU A 15 45.85 -2.95 -76.78
C GLU A 15 46.04 -1.53 -76.22
N PRO A 16 47.21 -0.90 -76.46
CA PRO A 16 47.48 0.44 -75.95
C PRO A 16 46.68 1.48 -76.72
N ALA A 17 46.17 2.49 -76.01
CA ALA A 17 45.38 3.55 -76.63
C ALA A 17 46.27 4.44 -77.51
N PRO A 18 45.73 5.04 -78.59
CA PRO A 18 46.51 5.90 -79.47
C PRO A 18 47.20 7.07 -78.74
N GLU A 19 46.57 7.64 -77.72
CA GLU A 19 47.18 8.70 -76.90
C GLU A 19 48.34 8.20 -76.03
N GLU A 20 48.28 6.95 -75.53
CA GLU A 20 49.33 6.34 -74.72
C GLU A 20 50.58 6.14 -75.58
N VAL A 21 50.39 5.56 -76.77
CA VAL A 21 51.45 5.35 -77.76
C VAL A 21 52.06 6.67 -78.23
N ALA A 22 51.22 7.65 -78.60
CA ALA A 22 51.68 8.96 -79.07
C ALA A 22 52.53 9.69 -78.02
N LYS A 23 52.20 9.55 -76.73
CA LYS A 23 52.97 10.13 -75.63
C LYS A 23 54.41 9.60 -75.60
N PHE A 24 54.60 8.28 -75.72
CA PHE A 24 55.93 7.69 -75.75
C PHE A 24 56.72 8.11 -76.99
N TYR A 25 56.09 8.16 -78.17
CA TYR A 25 56.75 8.69 -79.37
C TYR A 25 57.22 10.14 -79.21
N LYS A 26 56.40 10.99 -78.60
CA LYS A 26 56.76 12.39 -78.31
C LYS A 26 57.94 12.49 -77.33
N ILE A 27 57.97 11.65 -76.29
CA ILE A 27 59.09 11.61 -75.34
C ILE A 27 60.38 11.16 -76.04
N LYS A 28 60.30 10.11 -76.87
CA LYS A 28 61.43 9.63 -77.66
C LYS A 28 62.00 10.73 -78.56
N GLU A 29 61.14 11.48 -79.24
CA GLU A 29 61.54 12.56 -80.15
C GLU A 29 62.19 13.74 -79.39
N ILE A 30 61.60 14.18 -78.28
CA ILE A 30 62.12 15.30 -77.48
C ILE A 30 63.47 14.97 -76.84
N CYS A 31 63.64 13.73 -76.35
CA CYS A 31 64.84 13.33 -75.63
C CYS A 31 65.92 12.72 -76.53
N GLY A 32 65.64 12.47 -77.81
CA GLY A 32 66.61 11.93 -78.78
C GLY A 32 67.06 10.50 -78.50
N PHE A 33 66.26 9.69 -77.80
CA PHE A 33 66.65 8.33 -77.43
C PHE A 33 66.64 7.38 -78.63
N SER A 34 67.65 6.52 -78.69
CA SER A 34 67.69 5.38 -79.61
C SER A 34 66.72 4.28 -79.16
N GLU A 35 66.23 3.46 -80.10
CA GLU A 35 65.34 2.33 -79.78
C GLU A 35 66.00 1.23 -78.94
N HIS A 36 67.33 1.21 -78.89
CA HIS A 36 68.11 0.21 -78.15
C HIS A 36 68.70 0.74 -76.84
N ASP A 37 68.28 1.93 -76.41
CA ASP A 37 68.75 2.50 -75.15
C ASP A 37 68.06 1.83 -73.95
N SER A 38 68.86 1.45 -72.95
CA SER A 38 68.38 0.93 -71.66
C SER A 38 67.41 1.87 -70.93
N VAL A 39 67.54 3.18 -71.15
CA VAL A 39 66.63 4.21 -70.60
C VAL A 39 65.19 4.01 -71.08
N TRP A 40 65.01 3.44 -72.29
CA TRP A 40 63.71 3.21 -72.88
C TRP A 40 62.88 2.16 -72.12
N ALA A 41 63.52 1.08 -71.66
CA ALA A 41 62.86 0.05 -70.86
C ALA A 41 62.34 0.61 -69.53
N LEU A 42 63.11 1.51 -68.91
CA LEU A 42 62.74 2.17 -67.65
C LEU A 42 61.54 3.10 -67.83
N LEU A 43 61.54 3.90 -68.92
CA LEU A 43 60.44 4.81 -69.24
C LEU A 43 59.13 4.06 -69.54
N LEU A 44 59.20 2.93 -70.25
CA LEU A 44 58.05 2.09 -70.50
C LEU A 44 57.52 1.45 -69.21
N ALA A 45 58.39 1.01 -68.30
CA ALA A 45 57.99 0.47 -67.01
C ALA A 45 57.29 1.52 -66.13
N PHE A 46 57.83 2.74 -66.04
CA PHE A 46 57.16 3.83 -65.31
C PHE A 46 55.86 4.26 -65.98
N GLY A 47 55.84 4.30 -67.30
CA GLY A 47 54.65 4.59 -68.08
C GLY A 47 53.52 3.58 -67.87
N HIS A 48 53.84 2.29 -67.74
CA HIS A 48 52.87 1.27 -67.34
C HIS A 48 52.24 1.58 -65.98
N TYR A 49 53.04 1.95 -64.98
CA TYR A 49 52.51 2.34 -63.66
C TYR A 49 51.66 3.61 -63.74
N GLU A 50 52.07 4.63 -64.48
CA GLU A 50 51.26 5.84 -64.66
C GLU A 50 49.87 5.52 -65.25
N ILE A 51 49.83 4.66 -66.27
CA ILE A 51 48.59 4.20 -66.89
C ILE A 51 47.73 3.43 -65.88
N LEU A 52 48.34 2.51 -65.12
CA LEU A 52 47.65 1.72 -64.10
C LEU A 52 47.05 2.59 -62.98
N TYR A 53 47.82 3.56 -62.48
CA TYR A 53 47.40 4.41 -61.37
C TYR A 53 46.41 5.51 -61.78
N LYS A 54 46.27 5.81 -63.06
CA LYS A 54 45.35 6.85 -63.55
C LYS A 54 43.88 6.53 -63.27
N ASP A 55 43.52 5.24 -63.28
CA ASP A 55 42.12 4.79 -63.14
C ASP A 55 41.71 4.54 -61.68
N ILE A 56 42.68 4.35 -60.78
CA ILE A 56 42.43 4.05 -59.36
C ILE A 56 41.65 5.17 -58.65
N PRO A 57 41.98 6.48 -58.79
CA PRO A 57 41.21 7.55 -58.16
C PRO A 57 39.73 7.57 -58.59
N ASN A 58 39.46 7.28 -59.86
CA ASN A 58 38.10 7.25 -60.39
C ASN A 58 37.32 6.05 -59.81
N SER A 59 37.95 4.88 -59.74
CA SER A 59 37.36 3.69 -59.12
C SER A 59 37.08 3.90 -57.62
N ILE A 60 38.03 4.49 -56.88
CA ILE A 60 37.83 4.83 -55.46
C ILE A 60 36.68 5.81 -55.29
N THR A 61 36.61 6.85 -56.13
CA THR A 61 35.54 7.85 -56.05
C THR A 61 34.18 7.22 -56.30
N GLU A 62 34.08 6.32 -57.28
CA GLU A 62 32.84 5.62 -57.60
C GLU A 62 32.42 4.67 -56.48
N GLN A 63 33.33 3.84 -55.96
CA GLN A 63 33.06 2.98 -54.82
C GLN A 63 32.68 3.77 -53.58
N THR A 64 33.35 4.89 -53.32
CA THR A 64 33.03 5.77 -52.18
C THR A 64 31.63 6.36 -52.32
N ARG A 65 31.21 6.77 -53.52
CA ARG A 65 29.86 7.26 -53.76
C ARG A 65 28.81 6.18 -53.50
N GLN A 66 29.05 4.96 -53.95
CA GLN A 66 28.16 3.82 -53.73
C GLN A 66 28.03 3.50 -52.22
N VAL A 67 29.16 3.37 -51.52
CA VAL A 67 29.19 3.12 -50.07
C VAL A 67 28.49 4.24 -49.30
N LEU A 68 28.68 5.50 -49.69
CA LEU A 68 28.02 6.63 -49.03
C LEU A 68 26.51 6.62 -49.28
N ALA A 69 26.06 6.25 -50.47
CA ALA A 69 24.65 6.10 -50.80
C ALA A 69 24.00 4.96 -49.99
N ASP A 70 24.66 3.81 -49.90
CA ASP A 70 24.19 2.68 -49.10
C ASP A 70 24.12 3.02 -47.62
N HIS A 71 25.14 3.72 -47.08
CA HIS A 71 25.13 4.20 -45.70
C HIS A 71 24.02 5.22 -45.46
N LYS A 72 23.73 6.11 -46.41
CA LYS A 72 22.62 7.05 -46.30
C LYS A 72 21.29 6.32 -46.21
N LEU A 73 21.04 5.35 -47.09
CA LEU A 73 19.80 4.56 -47.09
C LEU A 73 19.65 3.75 -45.79
N ALA A 74 20.74 3.15 -45.31
CA ALA A 74 20.75 2.43 -44.04
C ALA A 74 20.46 3.36 -42.86
N LEU A 75 21.07 4.55 -42.83
CA LEU A 75 20.82 5.55 -41.79
C LEU A 75 19.37 6.03 -41.81
N GLU A 76 18.81 6.35 -42.98
CA GLU A 76 17.40 6.75 -43.12
C GLU A 76 16.46 5.63 -42.62
N ALA A 77 16.69 4.38 -43.03
CA ALA A 77 15.90 3.24 -42.55
C ALA A 77 16.00 3.06 -41.02
N THR A 78 17.19 3.20 -40.44
CA THR A 78 17.36 3.13 -38.98
C THR A 78 16.71 4.29 -38.25
N ALA A 79 16.78 5.51 -38.79
CA ALA A 79 16.15 6.69 -38.22
C ALA A 79 14.63 6.54 -38.17
N GLU A 80 14.01 6.08 -39.25
CA GLU A 80 12.57 5.80 -39.26
C GLU A 80 12.19 4.67 -38.29
N ALA A 81 12.99 3.62 -38.19
CA ALA A 81 12.76 2.52 -37.25
C ALA A 81 12.83 3.02 -35.79
N VAL A 82 13.82 3.85 -35.47
CA VAL A 82 13.97 4.48 -34.16
C VAL A 82 12.81 5.42 -33.88
N GLU A 83 12.38 6.24 -34.84
CA GLU A 83 11.22 7.12 -34.67
C GLU A 83 9.95 6.33 -34.35
N ARG A 84 9.68 5.24 -35.07
CA ARG A 84 8.55 4.35 -34.79
C ARG A 84 8.65 3.72 -33.40
N ALA A 85 9.83 3.24 -33.02
CA ALA A 85 10.06 2.64 -31.71
C ALA A 85 9.88 3.66 -30.56
N VAL A 86 10.39 4.87 -30.72
CA VAL A 86 10.24 5.97 -29.75
C VAL A 86 8.77 6.36 -29.61
N LYS A 87 8.03 6.51 -30.72
CA LYS A 87 6.59 6.79 -30.68
C LYS A 87 5.81 5.69 -29.97
N ALA A 88 6.10 4.42 -30.25
CA ALA A 88 5.46 3.29 -29.59
C ALA A 88 5.75 3.27 -28.07
N SER A 89 7.00 3.46 -27.68
CA SER A 89 7.40 3.54 -26.26
C SER A 89 6.77 4.75 -25.56
N LEU A 90 6.62 5.88 -26.25
CA LEU A 90 5.95 7.05 -25.70
C LEU A 90 4.46 6.78 -25.48
N ILE A 91 3.77 6.17 -26.46
CA ILE A 91 2.35 5.81 -26.32
C ILE A 91 2.15 4.83 -25.15
N GLU A 92 3.01 3.82 -25.03
CA GLU A 92 2.92 2.85 -23.92
C GLU A 92 3.17 3.52 -22.56
N SER A 93 4.18 4.39 -22.45
CA SER A 93 4.46 5.11 -21.21
C SER A 93 3.35 6.09 -20.83
N VAL A 94 2.77 6.81 -21.79
CA VAL A 94 1.60 7.66 -21.60
C VAL A 94 0.37 6.84 -21.21
N ALA A 95 0.13 5.69 -21.85
CA ALA A 95 -0.98 4.80 -21.50
C ALA A 95 -0.83 4.24 -20.08
N LYS A 96 0.37 3.80 -19.71
CA LYS A 96 0.68 3.29 -18.37
C LYS A 96 0.51 4.37 -17.30
N THR A 97 1.09 5.56 -17.50
CA THR A 97 0.94 6.69 -16.56
C THR A 97 -0.52 7.12 -16.44
N SER A 98 -1.27 7.18 -17.54
CA SER A 98 -2.71 7.48 -17.51
C SER A 98 -3.50 6.46 -16.70
N ARG A 99 -3.21 5.15 -16.88
CA ARG A 99 -3.85 4.08 -16.08
C ARG A 99 -3.48 4.18 -14.60
N GLU A 100 -2.22 4.45 -14.27
CA GLU A 100 -1.77 4.65 -12.88
C GLU A 100 -2.44 5.88 -12.25
N MET A 101 -2.58 6.99 -12.98
CA MET A 101 -3.30 8.18 -12.52
C MET A 101 -4.78 7.90 -12.31
N ALA A 102 -5.44 7.19 -13.23
CA ALA A 102 -6.84 6.80 -13.10
C ALA A 102 -7.05 5.88 -11.88
N ASN A 103 -6.17 4.90 -11.68
CA ASN A 103 -6.22 4.00 -10.52
C ASN A 103 -6.00 4.77 -9.21
N LYS A 104 -5.01 5.66 -9.15
CA LYS A 104 -4.80 6.54 -8.00
C LYS A 104 -6.00 7.42 -7.72
N ALA A 105 -6.64 7.98 -8.75
CA ALA A 105 -7.85 8.79 -8.60
C ALA A 105 -9.04 7.97 -8.06
N ILE A 106 -9.18 6.70 -8.49
CA ILE A 106 -10.20 5.79 -7.98
C ILE A 106 -9.90 5.41 -6.51
N GLU A 107 -8.65 5.11 -6.17
CA GLU A 107 -8.25 4.81 -4.80
C GLU A 107 -8.46 6.00 -3.86
N THR A 108 -8.02 7.20 -4.25
CA THR A 108 -8.26 8.41 -3.46
C THR A 108 -9.76 8.70 -3.36
N GLY A 109 -10.53 8.54 -4.44
CA GLY A 109 -11.98 8.66 -4.43
C GLY A 109 -12.64 7.70 -3.44
N LYS A 110 -12.21 6.44 -3.38
CA LYS A 110 -12.71 5.45 -2.40
C LYS A 110 -12.36 5.83 -0.97
N ILE A 111 -11.13 6.31 -0.71
CA ILE A 111 -10.70 6.73 0.62
C ILE A 111 -11.51 7.94 1.08
N LEU A 112 -11.69 8.94 0.21
CA LEU A 112 -12.46 10.16 0.49
C LEU A 112 -13.95 9.83 0.75
N ALA A 113 -14.56 8.99 -0.09
CA ALA A 113 -15.95 8.56 0.10
C ALA A 113 -16.15 7.81 1.43
N ASN A 114 -15.20 6.94 1.80
CA ASN A 114 -15.25 6.23 3.07
C ASN A 114 -15.00 7.15 4.27
N GLN A 115 -14.14 8.17 4.11
CA GLN A 115 -13.88 9.18 5.16
C GLN A 115 -15.11 10.04 5.46
N GLU A 116 -15.90 10.44 4.46
CA GLU A 116 -17.13 11.21 4.71
C GLU A 116 -18.17 10.43 5.51
N LEU A 117 -18.41 9.16 5.14
CA LEU A 117 -19.30 8.27 5.86
C LEU A 117 -18.81 8.02 7.29
N ARG A 118 -17.52 7.73 7.46
CA ARG A 118 -16.93 7.49 8.78
C ARG A 118 -16.97 8.73 9.67
N ARG A 119 -16.76 9.92 9.11
CA ARG A 119 -16.89 11.20 9.82
C ARG A 119 -18.33 11.39 10.30
N LYS A 120 -19.32 11.23 9.42
CA LYS A 120 -20.75 11.33 9.79
C LYS A 120 -21.13 10.34 10.88
N PHE A 121 -20.64 9.11 10.80
CA PHE A 121 -20.91 8.06 11.77
C PHE A 121 -20.31 8.36 13.15
N ILE A 122 -19.06 8.84 13.19
CA ILE A 122 -18.39 9.25 14.44
C ILE A 122 -19.15 10.41 15.09
N PHE A 123 -19.55 11.42 14.30
CA PHE A 123 -20.35 12.54 14.82
C PHE A 123 -21.68 12.06 15.41
N ALA A 124 -22.39 11.16 14.73
CA ALA A 124 -23.64 10.60 15.24
C ALA A 124 -23.45 9.84 16.57
N LEU A 125 -22.38 9.04 16.68
CA LEU A 125 -22.04 8.31 17.91
C LEU A 125 -21.74 9.24 19.08
N VAL A 126 -20.92 10.29 18.86
CA VAL A 126 -20.58 11.26 19.89
C VAL A 126 -21.84 11.98 20.38
N VAL A 127 -22.69 12.43 19.47
CA VAL A 127 -23.96 13.10 19.82
C VAL A 127 -24.90 12.17 20.60
N ALA A 128 -25.00 10.90 20.20
CA ALA A 128 -25.82 9.93 20.92
C ALA A 128 -25.28 9.65 22.34
N PHE A 129 -23.95 9.57 22.49
CA PHE A 129 -23.31 9.31 23.78
C PHE A 129 -23.43 10.51 24.73
N THR A 130 -23.25 11.73 24.23
CA THR A 130 -23.37 12.95 25.06
C THR A 130 -24.78 13.18 25.58
N VAL A 131 -25.81 12.68 24.90
CA VAL A 131 -27.21 12.80 25.36
C VAL A 131 -27.59 11.65 26.29
N SER A 132 -27.19 10.41 25.99
CA SER A 132 -27.63 9.23 26.74
C SER A 132 -27.02 9.12 28.14
N VAL A 133 -25.73 9.43 28.30
CA VAL A 133 -25.03 9.36 29.60
C VAL A 133 -25.65 10.27 30.67
N PRO A 134 -25.89 11.58 30.42
CA PRO A 134 -26.49 12.44 31.45
C PRO A 134 -27.93 12.04 31.77
N VAL A 135 -28.71 11.57 30.79
CA VAL A 135 -30.09 11.11 31.02
C VAL A 135 -30.10 9.90 31.95
N LEU A 136 -29.25 8.89 31.68
CA LEU A 136 -29.12 7.72 32.56
C LEU A 136 -28.61 8.09 33.96
N GLY A 137 -27.67 9.03 34.04
CA GLY A 137 -27.17 9.56 35.32
C GLY A 137 -28.26 10.22 36.17
N LEU A 138 -29.13 11.03 35.54
CA LEU A 138 -30.25 11.69 36.22
C LEU A 138 -31.29 10.67 36.72
N VAL A 139 -31.61 9.65 35.92
CA VAL A 139 -32.54 8.58 36.31
C VAL A 139 -31.99 7.78 37.49
N ALA A 140 -30.72 7.37 37.44
CA ALA A 140 -30.08 6.61 38.51
C ALA A 140 -30.02 7.41 39.82
N TRP A 141 -29.67 8.70 39.75
CA TRP A 141 -29.65 9.58 40.91
C TRP A 141 -31.05 9.77 41.53
N GLY A 142 -32.07 9.97 40.69
CA GLY A 142 -33.45 10.08 41.15
C GLY A 142 -33.95 8.82 41.86
N ALA A 143 -33.65 7.64 41.31
CA ALA A 143 -33.98 6.36 41.93
C ALA A 143 -33.26 6.15 43.27
N TYR A 144 -31.97 6.51 43.34
CA TYR A 144 -31.18 6.42 44.57
C TYR A 144 -31.78 7.28 45.70
N GLN A 145 -32.10 8.55 45.41
CA GLN A 145 -32.71 9.44 46.42
C GLN A 145 -34.11 8.99 46.85
N ALA A 146 -34.90 8.41 45.95
CA ALA A 146 -36.22 7.89 46.29
C ALA A 146 -36.12 6.71 47.27
N GLY A 147 -35.15 5.81 47.05
CA GLY A 147 -34.89 4.66 47.95
C GLY A 147 -34.39 5.06 49.33
N GLU A 148 -33.51 6.07 49.44
CA GLU A 148 -33.07 6.56 50.75
C GLU A 148 -34.20 7.18 51.57
N ARG A 149 -35.17 7.85 50.92
CA ARG A 149 -36.32 8.47 51.60
C ARG A 149 -37.29 7.43 52.14
N SER A 150 -37.55 6.33 51.41
CA SER A 150 -38.40 5.26 51.90
C SER A 150 -37.75 4.52 53.08
N ALA A 151 -36.45 4.23 52.98
CA ALA A 151 -35.71 3.57 54.07
C ALA A 151 -35.65 4.41 55.36
N ARG A 152 -35.46 5.74 55.26
CA ARG A 152 -35.53 6.62 56.44
C ARG A 152 -36.92 6.65 57.09
N GLY A 153 -37.98 6.52 56.29
CA GLY A 153 -39.36 6.49 56.79
C GLY A 153 -39.62 5.28 57.68
N GLU A 154 -39.26 4.08 57.24
CA GLU A 154 -39.44 2.85 58.01
C GLU A 154 -38.60 2.84 59.30
N ILE A 155 -37.33 3.26 59.22
CA ILE A 155 -36.45 3.33 60.40
C ILE A 155 -36.98 4.32 61.45
N ALA A 156 -37.60 5.43 61.01
CA ALA A 156 -38.18 6.42 61.92
C ALA A 156 -39.43 5.89 62.65
N VAL A 157 -40.25 5.07 61.99
CA VAL A 157 -41.45 4.46 62.60
C VAL A 157 -41.06 3.42 63.65
N ASP A 158 -40.09 2.55 63.34
CA ASP A 158 -39.58 1.56 64.30
C ASP A 158 -38.92 2.21 65.51
N ALA A 159 -38.11 3.26 65.28
CA ALA A 159 -37.49 4.04 66.35
C ALA A 159 -38.53 4.73 67.25
N ALA A 160 -39.63 5.23 66.68
CA ALA A 160 -40.71 5.85 67.43
C ALA A 160 -41.46 4.83 68.31
N TRP A 161 -41.71 3.61 67.81
CA TRP A 161 -42.37 2.55 68.59
C TRP A 161 -41.53 2.13 69.81
N VAL A 162 -40.22 1.94 69.66
CA VAL A 162 -39.33 1.56 70.78
C VAL A 162 -39.37 2.59 71.91
N GLN A 163 -39.59 3.87 71.59
CA GLN A 163 -39.68 4.94 72.57
C GLN A 163 -41.07 5.08 73.22
N SER A 164 -42.10 4.41 72.71
CA SER A 164 -43.45 4.45 73.30
C SER A 164 -43.52 3.78 74.68
N PRO A 165 -44.58 4.02 75.49
CA PRO A 165 -44.79 3.31 76.76
C PRO A 165 -44.78 1.79 76.59
N ASP A 166 -45.44 1.28 75.55
CA ASP A 166 -45.52 -0.16 75.25
C ASP A 166 -44.18 -0.72 74.79
N GLY A 167 -43.44 0.01 73.95
CA GLY A 167 -42.10 -0.38 73.51
C GLY A 167 -41.09 -0.44 74.66
N ARG A 168 -41.15 0.52 75.59
CA ARG A 168 -40.34 0.49 76.82
C ARG A 168 -40.74 -0.65 77.74
N ALA A 169 -42.03 -0.94 77.88
CA ALA A 169 -42.53 -2.08 78.66
C ALA A 169 -42.07 -3.41 78.05
N ALA A 170 -42.15 -3.57 76.73
CA ALA A 170 -41.66 -4.75 76.02
C ALA A 170 -40.14 -4.92 76.18
N LYS A 171 -39.36 -3.82 76.12
CA LYS A 171 -37.91 -3.86 76.35
C LYS A 171 -37.57 -4.26 77.79
N ALA A 172 -38.30 -3.75 78.78
CA ALA A 172 -38.13 -4.14 80.18
C ALA A 172 -38.55 -5.59 80.42
N PHE A 173 -39.63 -6.04 79.79
CA PHE A 173 -40.05 -7.44 79.84
C PHE A 173 -38.98 -8.37 79.26
N ALA A 174 -38.35 -7.97 78.14
CA ALA A 174 -37.24 -8.68 77.50
C ALA A 174 -35.95 -8.74 78.33
N SER A 175 -35.72 -7.81 79.25
CA SER A 175 -34.55 -7.89 80.15
C SER A 175 -34.77 -8.82 81.33
N PHE A 176 -36.01 -8.99 81.80
CA PHE A 176 -36.33 -9.89 82.92
C PHE A 176 -36.64 -11.32 82.50
N ASN A 177 -37.12 -11.52 81.28
CA ASN A 177 -37.53 -12.82 80.76
C ASN A 177 -36.93 -13.06 79.38
N ASN A 178 -36.71 -14.33 79.02
CA ASN A 178 -36.25 -14.68 77.68
C ASN A 178 -37.42 -14.62 76.68
N VAL A 179 -37.68 -13.44 76.12
CA VAL A 179 -38.81 -13.20 75.21
C VAL A 179 -38.69 -14.01 73.92
N ARG A 180 -37.46 -14.28 73.45
CA ARG A 180 -37.26 -15.07 72.24
C ARG A 180 -37.74 -16.51 72.45
N ALA A 181 -37.44 -17.09 73.61
CA ALA A 181 -37.95 -18.39 74.05
C ALA A 181 -39.49 -18.46 74.11
N MET A 182 -40.19 -17.33 74.27
CA MET A 182 -41.66 -17.29 74.25
C MET A 182 -42.24 -17.29 72.83
N LEU A 183 -41.51 -16.75 71.86
CA LEU A 183 -41.93 -16.68 70.46
C LEU A 183 -41.63 -17.98 69.72
N ASP A 184 -40.50 -18.62 70.02
CA ASP A 184 -40.08 -19.89 69.42
C ASP A 184 -40.43 -21.12 70.30
N CYS A 185 -40.95 -20.87 71.51
CA CYS A 185 -41.35 -21.88 72.49
C CYS A 185 -40.22 -22.81 72.94
N ALA A 186 -38.97 -22.38 72.79
CA ALA A 186 -37.81 -23.15 73.21
C ALA A 186 -37.79 -23.35 74.73
N GLY A 187 -37.90 -24.61 75.17
CA GLY A 187 -37.89 -24.99 76.59
C GLY A 187 -39.26 -24.93 77.28
N PHE A 188 -40.35 -24.72 76.53
CA PHE A 188 -41.73 -24.78 77.01
C PHE A 188 -42.43 -26.04 76.52
N GLU A 189 -43.39 -26.56 77.27
CA GLU A 189 -44.28 -27.59 76.76
C GLU A 189 -45.25 -26.97 75.77
N THR A 190 -45.46 -27.63 74.63
CA THR A 190 -46.41 -27.15 73.63
C THR A 190 -47.69 -27.94 73.71
N ARG A 191 -48.82 -27.25 73.89
CA ARG A 191 -50.15 -27.82 73.78
C ARG A 191 -50.83 -27.25 72.55
N LYS A 192 -51.31 -28.13 71.68
CA LYS A 192 -52.18 -27.74 70.57
C LYS A 192 -53.63 -27.78 71.01
N ASP A 193 -54.34 -26.70 70.80
CA ASP A 193 -55.79 -26.63 70.95
C ASP A 193 -56.37 -25.96 69.70
N GLY A 194 -57.05 -26.75 68.87
CA GLY A 194 -57.48 -26.34 67.53
C GLY A 194 -56.31 -25.92 66.62
N SER A 195 -56.37 -24.70 66.10
CA SER A 195 -55.35 -24.10 65.22
C SER A 195 -54.24 -23.33 65.94
N ALA A 196 -54.35 -23.18 67.27
CA ALA A 196 -53.38 -22.45 68.07
C ALA A 196 -52.41 -23.40 68.81
N VAL A 197 -51.15 -22.97 68.90
CA VAL A 197 -50.12 -23.64 69.70
C VAL A 197 -49.87 -22.79 70.94
N TYR A 198 -50.10 -23.36 72.11
CA TYR A 198 -49.85 -22.73 73.39
C TYR A 198 -48.54 -23.22 73.97
N CYS A 199 -47.71 -22.29 74.44
CA CYS A 199 -46.41 -22.58 75.01
C CYS A 199 -46.50 -22.38 76.52
N ILE A 200 -46.44 -23.50 77.24
CA ILE A 200 -46.78 -23.60 78.66
C ILE A 200 -45.48 -23.79 79.45
N PRO A 201 -45.14 -22.88 80.37
CA PRO A 201 -44.01 -23.05 81.28
C PRO A 201 -44.37 -24.08 82.36
N TYR A 202 -44.20 -25.36 82.06
CA TYR A 202 -44.47 -26.46 82.98
C TYR A 202 -43.16 -27.10 83.46
N ASP A 203 -42.97 -27.20 84.78
CA ASP A 203 -41.86 -27.93 85.39
C ASP A 203 -42.34 -29.35 85.77
N ASP A 204 -41.89 -30.32 85.00
CA ASP A 204 -42.21 -31.75 85.13
C ASP A 204 -41.73 -32.34 86.47
N LYS A 205 -40.64 -31.82 87.04
CA LYS A 205 -40.07 -32.31 88.32
C LYS A 205 -40.84 -31.78 89.52
N ALA A 206 -41.25 -30.52 89.47
CA ALA A 206 -42.02 -29.87 90.53
C ALA A 206 -43.55 -30.05 90.37
N LYS A 207 -44.00 -30.60 89.23
CA LYS A 207 -45.42 -30.70 88.81
C LYS A 207 -46.18 -29.38 88.94
N ARG A 208 -45.53 -28.27 88.59
CA ARG A 208 -46.09 -26.91 88.70
C ARG A 208 -45.77 -26.10 87.46
N SER A 209 -46.72 -25.28 87.02
CA SER A 209 -46.47 -24.26 86.01
C SER A 209 -45.91 -22.99 86.65
N SER A 210 -44.85 -22.43 86.08
CA SER A 210 -44.23 -21.18 86.57
C SER A 210 -44.68 -20.00 85.71
N GLY A 211 -45.03 -18.87 86.33
CA GLY A 211 -45.39 -17.65 85.59
C GLY A 211 -44.18 -16.87 85.08
N TRP A 212 -44.45 -15.79 84.36
CA TRP A 212 -43.43 -14.82 83.95
C TRP A 212 -42.99 -13.98 85.14
N ARG A 213 -41.73 -13.56 85.16
CA ARG A 213 -41.25 -12.65 86.19
C ARG A 213 -41.79 -11.25 85.92
N ILE A 214 -42.67 -10.80 86.80
CA ILE A 214 -43.13 -9.41 86.92
C ILE A 214 -42.46 -8.82 88.16
N ARG A 215 -42.12 -7.53 88.12
CA ARG A 215 -41.52 -6.82 89.25
C ARG A 215 -42.58 -6.10 90.06
#